data_AF-A0A7S2PCK2-F1
#
_entry.id   AF-A0A7S2PCK2-F1
#
_cell.length_a   1.000
_cell.length_b   1.000
_cell.length_c   1.000
_cell.angle_alpha   90.00
_cell.angle_beta   90.00
_cell.angle_gamma   90.00
#
_symmetry.space_group_name_H-M   'P 1'
#
loop_
_entity.id
_entity.type
_entity.pdbx_description
1 polymer ?
#
loop_
_entity_poly.entity_id
_entity_poly.type
_entity_poly.pdbx_seq_one_letter_code
_entity_poly.pdbx_strand_id
1 'polypeptide(L)'
;MDVRTFRNGRIQAQAAAVRKVGPRGGEADKENQSVNVPAAPSLEALTSSQPFVVVSLDGCGQCEELKALLTARGVPAAAFVKWNKGGAEYPALKKQLAAHAGEVFTFPQVFADSKYQGGFKEVAGKVEQGAYDELFEREFGAEPSTLKRWIDRRPMVVFSLPSCPNCDVLRADLVRRGVPADDVFIKLDKAKPEYPSMKAQLQKLIGRDAFAFPQTFVRTAYQGNFDEVIAKADAGDYADFFAEQFGVKPPAPAPPDVGAAFALDEDF
;
A
#
# COMPACT_ATOMS: atom_id res chain seq x y z
N MET A 1 -51.38 11.65 11.78
CA MET A 1 -51.65 12.46 10.58
C MET A 1 -50.28 12.96 10.12
N ASP A 2 -49.69 12.61 9.00
CA ASP A 2 -50.15 11.94 7.79
C ASP A 2 -48.91 11.25 7.16
N VAL A 3 -49.12 10.10 6.54
CA VAL A 3 -48.12 9.21 5.93
C VAL A 3 -48.21 9.43 4.42
N ARG A 4 -47.11 9.77 3.74
CA ARG A 4 -47.06 9.65 2.26
C ARG A 4 -45.82 8.92 1.78
N THR A 5 -46.08 7.63 1.61
CA THR A 5 -45.39 6.63 0.80
C THR A 5 -45.31 7.06 -0.67
N PHE A 6 -44.14 6.97 -1.30
CA PHE A 6 -44.02 6.97 -2.76
C PHE A 6 -43.90 5.54 -3.30
N ARG A 7 -44.66 5.30 -4.36
CA ARG A 7 -44.99 3.99 -4.96
C ARG A 7 -43.98 3.52 -6.00
N ASN A 8 -43.80 2.19 -5.99
CA ASN A 8 -43.51 1.24 -7.08
C ASN A 8 -43.64 1.74 -8.54
N GLY A 9 -42.60 1.45 -9.33
CA GLY A 9 -42.67 1.31 -10.79
C GLY A 9 -42.35 -0.13 -11.21
N ARG A 10 -43.36 -0.87 -11.64
CA ARG A 10 -43.31 -2.26 -12.15
C ARG A 10 -43.58 -2.17 -13.66
N ILE A 11 -42.63 -2.56 -14.51
CA ILE A 11 -42.87 -2.63 -15.97
C ILE A 11 -43.30 -4.06 -16.30
N GLN A 12 -44.50 -4.18 -16.86
CA GLN A 12 -45.10 -5.39 -17.37
C GLN A 12 -44.65 -5.69 -18.80
N ALA A 13 -44.68 -7.00 -19.08
CA ALA A 13 -44.61 -7.72 -20.33
C ALA A 13 -45.27 -7.07 -21.56
N GLN A 14 -44.72 -7.39 -22.73
CA GLN A 14 -45.52 -7.61 -23.93
C GLN A 14 -45.16 -8.96 -24.56
N ALA A 15 -46.15 -9.85 -24.58
CA ALA A 15 -46.21 -11.02 -25.42
C ALA A 15 -47.11 -10.69 -26.61
N ALA A 16 -46.68 -11.05 -27.82
CA ALA A 16 -47.54 -11.11 -29.00
C ALA A 16 -47.24 -12.41 -29.75
N ALA A 17 -48.23 -13.29 -29.77
CA ALA A 17 -48.32 -14.46 -30.65
C ALA A 17 -49.19 -14.12 -31.87
N VAL A 18 -49.26 -15.07 -32.84
CA VAL A 18 -50.11 -15.19 -34.07
C VAL A 18 -49.18 -15.25 -35.31
N ARG A 19 -49.17 -16.23 -36.24
CA ARG A 19 -50.07 -17.35 -36.63
C ARG A 19 -49.29 -18.39 -37.47
N LYS A 20 -49.74 -19.66 -37.47
CA LYS A 20 -49.33 -20.81 -38.31
C LYS A 20 -49.73 -20.65 -39.79
N VAL A 21 -48.94 -21.21 -40.73
CA VAL A 21 -49.36 -22.09 -41.87
C VAL A 21 -48.10 -22.83 -42.41
N GLY A 22 -48.12 -24.17 -42.51
CA GLY A 22 -47.18 -24.97 -43.34
C GLY A 22 -47.81 -25.32 -44.71
N PRO A 23 -47.19 -26.07 -45.67
CA PRO A 23 -46.38 -27.27 -45.39
C PRO A 23 -45.26 -27.66 -46.41
N ARG A 24 -44.58 -28.78 -46.11
CA ARG A 24 -43.88 -29.78 -46.97
C ARG A 24 -42.60 -29.41 -47.76
N GLY A 25 -41.54 -30.19 -47.46
CA GLY A 25 -40.59 -30.70 -48.45
C GLY A 25 -39.11 -30.55 -48.06
N GLY A 26 -38.33 -31.63 -48.16
CA GLY A 26 -36.89 -31.56 -48.40
C GLY A 26 -35.96 -31.87 -47.22
N GLU A 27 -35.43 -33.09 -47.26
CA GLU A 27 -34.04 -33.50 -46.97
C GLU A 27 -33.02 -32.53 -46.34
N ALA A 28 -32.29 -33.12 -45.38
CA ALA A 28 -30.87 -32.90 -45.05
C ALA A 28 -30.39 -31.47 -44.80
N ASP A 29 -30.07 -31.17 -43.54
CA ASP A 29 -28.72 -30.75 -43.17
C ASP A 29 -28.49 -30.88 -41.66
N LYS A 30 -27.48 -31.67 -41.30
CA LYS A 30 -26.91 -31.71 -39.95
C LYS A 30 -26.05 -30.46 -39.79
N GLU A 31 -26.68 -29.34 -39.47
CA GLU A 31 -25.94 -28.15 -39.06
C GLU A 31 -25.48 -28.35 -37.61
N ASN A 32 -24.19 -28.63 -37.51
CA ASN A 32 -23.41 -28.80 -36.30
C ASN A 32 -23.54 -27.52 -35.47
N GLN A 33 -24.50 -27.47 -34.54
CA GLN A 33 -24.53 -26.47 -33.47
C GLN A 33 -23.28 -26.65 -32.63
N SER A 34 -22.22 -25.92 -33.01
CA SER A 34 -21.12 -25.61 -32.12
C SER A 34 -21.73 -24.86 -30.95
N VAL A 35 -21.92 -25.60 -29.86
CA VAL A 35 -22.16 -25.02 -28.54
C VAL A 35 -21.05 -24.01 -28.34
N ASN A 36 -21.40 -22.72 -28.36
CA ASN A 36 -20.51 -21.64 -28.02
C ASN A 36 -20.26 -21.75 -26.51
N VAL A 37 -19.38 -22.69 -26.15
CA VAL A 37 -18.87 -22.84 -24.79
C VAL A 37 -18.15 -21.52 -24.51
N PRO A 38 -18.57 -20.73 -23.51
CA PRO A 38 -17.85 -19.53 -23.13
C PRO A 38 -16.38 -19.90 -22.94
N ALA A 39 -15.50 -19.24 -23.71
CA ALA A 39 -14.07 -19.47 -23.60
C ALA A 39 -13.69 -19.34 -22.12
N ALA A 40 -13.03 -20.38 -21.58
CA ALA A 40 -12.54 -20.35 -20.21
C ALA A 40 -11.74 -19.05 -20.01
N PRO A 41 -11.98 -18.29 -18.93
CA PRO A 41 -11.32 -17.01 -18.72
C PRO A 41 -9.80 -17.24 -18.74
N SER A 42 -9.11 -16.65 -19.71
CA SER A 42 -7.65 -16.77 -19.80
C SER A 42 -7.00 -16.05 -18.61
N LEU A 43 -5.82 -16.52 -18.20
CA LEU A 43 -5.02 -15.86 -17.17
C LEU A 43 -4.76 -14.40 -17.55
N GLU A 44 -4.54 -14.12 -18.84
CA GLU A 44 -4.35 -12.76 -19.37
C GLU A 44 -5.59 -11.88 -19.20
N ALA A 45 -6.79 -12.37 -19.54
CA ALA A 45 -8.02 -11.61 -19.34
C ALA A 45 -8.25 -11.32 -17.85
N LEU A 46 -7.91 -12.27 -16.99
CA LEU A 46 -8.02 -12.12 -15.54
C LEU A 46 -7.06 -11.06 -14.99
N THR A 47 -5.78 -11.10 -15.38
CA THR A 47 -4.75 -10.18 -14.88
C THR A 47 -4.79 -8.80 -15.54
N SER A 48 -5.48 -8.66 -16.67
CA SER A 48 -5.73 -7.37 -17.34
C SER A 48 -6.98 -6.66 -16.81
N SER A 49 -7.93 -7.40 -16.25
CA SER A 49 -9.18 -6.84 -15.71
C SER A 49 -9.09 -6.43 -14.24
N GLN A 50 -8.03 -6.82 -13.54
CA GLN A 50 -7.85 -6.55 -12.11
C GLN A 50 -6.42 -6.06 -11.83
N PRO A 51 -6.25 -5.04 -10.98
CA PRO A 51 -4.92 -4.50 -10.66
C PRO A 51 -4.09 -5.43 -9.79
N PHE A 52 -4.74 -6.37 -9.07
CA PHE A 52 -4.06 -7.36 -8.25
C PHE A 52 -4.83 -8.68 -8.28
N VAL A 53 -4.14 -9.78 -8.57
CA VAL A 53 -4.72 -11.12 -8.68
C VAL A 53 -3.87 -12.12 -7.93
N VAL A 54 -4.50 -12.91 -7.07
CA VAL A 54 -3.90 -14.05 -6.37
C VAL A 54 -4.58 -15.31 -6.88
N VAL A 55 -3.87 -16.09 -7.67
CA VAL A 55 -4.31 -17.41 -8.13
C VAL A 55 -4.00 -18.44 -7.04
N SER A 56 -4.99 -19.24 -6.70
CA SER A 56 -4.95 -20.22 -5.61
C SER A 56 -5.63 -21.54 -6.00
N LEU A 57 -5.45 -22.57 -5.16
CA LEU A 57 -6.13 -23.86 -5.27
C LEU A 57 -6.91 -24.20 -3.99
N ASP A 58 -7.88 -25.10 -4.11
CA ASP A 58 -8.51 -25.77 -2.97
C ASP A 58 -7.49 -26.52 -2.09
N GLY A 59 -7.68 -26.43 -0.78
CA GLY A 59 -6.84 -27.12 0.21
C GLY A 59 -5.41 -26.58 0.35
N CYS A 60 -5.11 -25.39 -0.19
CA CYS A 60 -3.79 -24.78 -0.13
C CYS A 60 -3.62 -23.91 1.13
N GLY A 61 -2.91 -24.41 2.14
CA GLY A 61 -2.66 -23.68 3.40
C GLY A 61 -1.95 -22.32 3.20
N GLN A 62 -0.87 -22.30 2.41
CA GLN A 62 -0.15 -21.06 2.08
C GLN A 62 -1.00 -20.03 1.32
N CYS A 63 -2.01 -20.49 0.57
CA CYS A 63 -2.93 -19.60 -0.13
C CYS A 63 -3.84 -18.86 0.85
N GLU A 64 -4.33 -19.56 1.88
CA GLU A 64 -5.15 -18.95 2.94
C GLU A 64 -4.31 -18.02 3.83
N GLU A 65 -3.06 -18.39 4.14
CA GLU A 65 -2.12 -17.52 4.86
C GLU A 65 -1.87 -16.21 4.08
N LEU A 66 -1.60 -16.30 2.77
CA LEU A 66 -1.39 -15.09 1.96
C LEU A 66 -2.66 -14.27 1.85
N LYS A 67 -3.82 -14.92 1.73
CA LYS A 67 -5.11 -14.24 1.72
C LYS A 67 -5.36 -13.48 3.00
N ALA A 68 -5.10 -14.09 4.16
CA ALA A 68 -5.23 -13.43 5.45
C ALA A 68 -4.28 -12.22 5.54
N LEU A 69 -3.01 -12.40 5.14
CA LEU A 69 -2.01 -11.32 5.12
C LEU A 69 -2.48 -10.14 4.24
N LEU A 70 -2.90 -10.40 3.01
CA LEU A 70 -3.32 -9.37 2.06
C LEU A 70 -4.65 -8.72 2.46
N THR A 71 -5.59 -9.49 3.00
CA THR A 71 -6.88 -8.95 3.51
C THR A 71 -6.63 -8.00 4.68
N ALA A 72 -5.69 -8.32 5.58
CA ALA A 72 -5.27 -7.42 6.66
C ALA A 72 -4.62 -6.13 6.13
N ARG A 73 -4.22 -6.09 4.85
CA ARG A 73 -3.71 -4.91 4.14
C ARG A 73 -4.75 -4.25 3.24
N GLY A 74 -6.03 -4.59 3.38
CA GLY A 74 -7.12 -3.97 2.64
C GLY A 74 -7.38 -4.55 1.25
N VAL A 75 -6.73 -5.66 0.87
CA VAL A 75 -6.98 -6.30 -0.43
C VAL A 75 -8.36 -7.00 -0.41
N PRO A 76 -9.25 -6.72 -1.37
CA PRO A 76 -10.61 -7.24 -1.37
C PRO A 76 -10.68 -8.72 -1.77
N ALA A 77 -11.76 -9.39 -1.37
CA ALA A 77 -12.00 -10.79 -1.69
C ALA A 77 -11.98 -11.10 -3.20
N ALA A 78 -12.34 -10.11 -4.04
CA ALA A 78 -12.35 -10.25 -5.50
C ALA A 78 -10.96 -10.51 -6.10
N ALA A 79 -9.89 -10.06 -5.46
CA ALA A 79 -8.51 -10.29 -5.91
C ALA A 79 -8.09 -11.77 -5.77
N PHE A 80 -8.84 -12.59 -5.02
CA PHE A 80 -8.51 -13.99 -4.77
C PHE A 80 -9.29 -14.91 -5.69
N VAL A 81 -8.57 -15.50 -6.64
CA VAL A 81 -9.13 -16.38 -7.66
C VAL A 81 -8.75 -17.81 -7.33
N LYS A 82 -9.77 -18.65 -7.20
CA LYS A 82 -9.61 -20.07 -6.86
C LYS A 82 -9.81 -20.92 -8.10
N TRP A 83 -8.79 -21.68 -8.46
CA TRP A 83 -8.87 -22.63 -9.56
C TRP A 83 -9.21 -24.02 -9.05
N ASN A 84 -10.04 -24.74 -9.81
CA ASN A 84 -10.39 -26.12 -9.54
C ASN A 84 -9.39 -27.04 -10.25
N LYS A 85 -8.56 -27.74 -9.49
CA LYS A 85 -7.56 -28.69 -10.03
C LYS A 85 -8.20 -29.85 -10.83
N GLY A 86 -9.45 -30.20 -10.54
CA GLY A 86 -10.21 -31.23 -11.26
C GLY A 86 -11.01 -30.70 -12.46
N GLY A 87 -10.97 -29.40 -12.74
CA GLY A 87 -11.67 -28.80 -13.88
C GLY A 87 -11.03 -29.13 -15.22
N ALA A 88 -11.83 -29.16 -16.29
CA ALA A 88 -11.36 -29.48 -17.65
C ALA A 88 -10.41 -28.40 -18.20
N GLU A 89 -10.56 -27.17 -17.74
CA GLU A 89 -9.77 -25.99 -18.10
C GLU A 89 -8.43 -25.90 -17.37
N TYR A 90 -8.28 -26.61 -16.24
CA TYR A 90 -7.11 -26.50 -15.38
C TYR A 90 -5.78 -26.79 -16.08
N PRO A 91 -5.63 -27.83 -16.94
CA PRO A 91 -4.39 -28.06 -17.66
C PRO A 91 -3.96 -26.87 -18.54
N ALA A 92 -4.92 -26.21 -19.21
CA ALA A 92 -4.64 -25.05 -20.04
C ALA A 92 -4.26 -23.82 -19.20
N LEU A 93 -4.98 -23.57 -18.11
CA LEU A 93 -4.67 -22.48 -17.16
C LEU A 93 -3.30 -22.67 -16.50
N LYS A 94 -2.98 -23.90 -16.09
CA LYS A 94 -1.68 -24.26 -15.53
C LYS A 94 -0.55 -23.99 -16.53
N LYS A 95 -0.75 -24.30 -17.82
CA LYS A 95 0.23 -24.02 -18.88
C LYS A 95 0.46 -22.52 -19.07
N GLN A 96 -0.60 -21.71 -19.02
CA GLN A 96 -0.48 -20.25 -19.08
C GLN A 96 0.32 -19.72 -17.88
N LEU A 97 0.04 -20.23 -16.68
CA LEU A 97 0.76 -19.83 -15.47
C LEU A 97 2.24 -20.25 -15.51
N ALA A 98 2.55 -21.41 -16.07
CA ALA A 98 3.92 -21.92 -16.24
C ALA A 98 4.79 -21.01 -17.12
N ALA A 99 4.19 -20.28 -18.07
CA ALA A 99 4.91 -19.30 -18.89
C ALA A 99 5.49 -18.13 -18.06
N HIS A 100 4.98 -17.90 -16.86
CA HIS A 100 5.45 -16.87 -15.93
C HIS A 100 6.22 -17.46 -14.74
N ALA A 101 5.70 -18.52 -14.13
CA ALA A 101 6.24 -19.10 -12.90
C ALA A 101 7.30 -20.21 -13.15
N GLY A 102 7.51 -20.59 -14.41
CA GLY A 102 8.28 -21.77 -14.80
C GLY A 102 7.47 -23.07 -14.76
N GLU A 103 8.05 -24.17 -15.20
CA GLU A 103 7.37 -25.49 -15.25
C GLU A 103 7.09 -26.09 -13.86
N VAL A 104 7.90 -25.72 -12.86
CA VAL A 104 7.79 -26.20 -11.48
C VAL A 104 7.47 -25.02 -10.57
N PHE A 105 6.23 -24.95 -10.12
CA PHE A 105 5.75 -23.92 -9.20
C PHE A 105 4.72 -24.48 -8.21
N THR A 106 4.54 -23.77 -7.11
CA THR A 106 3.51 -24.04 -6.10
C THR A 106 2.44 -22.95 -6.13
N PHE A 107 1.34 -23.10 -5.40
CA PHE A 107 0.39 -22.02 -5.19
C PHE A 107 0.60 -21.41 -3.80
N PRO A 108 0.26 -20.14 -3.57
CA PRO A 108 -0.35 -19.16 -4.48
C PRO A 108 0.59 -18.61 -5.57
N GLN A 109 0.02 -18.00 -6.60
CA GLN A 109 0.75 -17.24 -7.64
C GLN A 109 0.11 -15.88 -7.85
N VAL A 110 0.92 -14.82 -7.86
CA VAL A 110 0.40 -13.44 -7.76
C VAL A 110 0.80 -12.58 -8.95
N PHE A 111 -0.13 -11.73 -9.35
CA PHE A 111 0.05 -10.70 -10.36
C PHE A 111 -0.38 -9.35 -9.80
N ALA A 112 0.36 -8.30 -10.16
CA ALA A 112 0.05 -6.92 -9.85
C ALA A 112 0.33 -6.08 -11.11
N ASP A 113 -0.61 -5.22 -11.50
CA ASP A 113 -0.58 -4.46 -12.75
C ASP A 113 -0.22 -5.35 -13.96
N SER A 114 -0.90 -6.49 -14.06
CA SER A 114 -0.69 -7.54 -15.07
C SER A 114 0.71 -8.17 -15.11
N LYS A 115 1.60 -7.83 -14.16
CA LYS A 115 2.96 -8.39 -14.06
C LYS A 115 3.03 -9.47 -12.99
N TYR A 116 3.68 -10.56 -13.32
CA TYR A 116 3.94 -11.65 -12.38
C TYR A 116 4.84 -11.19 -11.22
N GLN A 117 4.43 -11.50 -10.00
CA GLN A 117 5.08 -11.05 -8.77
C GLN A 117 5.80 -12.16 -8.00
N GLY A 118 5.48 -13.41 -8.27
CA GLY A 118 6.02 -14.58 -7.57
C GLY A 118 4.96 -15.36 -6.78
N GLY A 119 5.46 -16.31 -5.98
CA GLY A 119 4.64 -17.12 -5.09
C GLY A 119 4.54 -16.54 -3.68
N PHE A 120 4.18 -17.39 -2.72
CA PHE A 120 3.93 -16.99 -1.34
C PHE A 120 5.05 -16.16 -0.71
N LYS A 121 6.28 -16.69 -0.68
CA LYS A 121 7.40 -16.09 0.08
C LYS A 121 7.81 -14.75 -0.52
N GLU A 122 7.88 -14.68 -1.85
CA GLU A 122 8.26 -13.47 -2.57
C GLU A 122 7.23 -12.36 -2.34
N VAL A 123 5.95 -12.69 -2.42
CA VAL A 123 4.87 -11.70 -2.26
C VAL A 123 4.73 -11.28 -0.81
N ALA A 124 4.77 -12.21 0.15
CA ALA A 124 4.73 -11.88 1.57
C ALA A 124 5.86 -10.92 1.95
N GLY A 125 7.10 -11.20 1.52
CA GLY A 125 8.23 -10.30 1.75
C GLY A 125 8.07 -8.93 1.10
N LYS A 126 7.48 -8.84 -0.09
CA LYS A 126 7.15 -7.56 -0.75
C LYS A 126 6.06 -6.77 -0.01
N VAL A 127 5.02 -7.44 0.50
CA VAL A 127 3.96 -6.83 1.32
C VAL A 127 4.55 -6.24 2.61
N GLU A 128 5.42 -6.98 3.29
CA GLU A 128 6.07 -6.50 4.52
C GLU A 128 6.95 -5.26 4.27
N GLN A 129 7.53 -5.16 3.08
CA GLN A 129 8.38 -4.03 2.67
C GLN A 129 7.58 -2.84 2.10
N GLY A 130 6.25 -2.96 2.01
CA GLY A 130 5.37 -1.91 1.50
C GLY A 130 5.43 -1.74 -0.02
N ALA A 131 5.89 -2.76 -0.76
CA ALA A 131 6.05 -2.68 -2.21
C ALA A 131 4.70 -2.51 -2.96
N TYR A 132 3.59 -2.85 -2.31
CA TYR A 132 2.25 -2.74 -2.87
C TYR A 132 1.39 -1.67 -2.21
N ASP A 133 1.91 -0.93 -1.22
CA ASP A 133 1.10 0.00 -0.42
C ASP A 133 0.45 1.08 -1.29
N GLU A 134 1.19 1.65 -2.24
CA GLU A 134 0.65 2.64 -3.17
C GLU A 134 -0.44 2.05 -4.07
N LEU A 135 -0.27 0.81 -4.53
CA LEU A 135 -1.26 0.12 -5.35
C LEU A 135 -2.53 -0.15 -4.53
N PHE A 136 -2.38 -0.65 -3.30
CA PHE A 136 -3.52 -0.97 -2.43
C PHE A 136 -4.28 0.29 -2.01
N GLU A 137 -3.57 1.38 -1.73
CA GLU A 137 -4.20 2.69 -1.48
C GLU A 137 -5.00 3.17 -2.70
N ARG A 138 -4.38 3.18 -3.88
CA ARG A 138 -4.98 3.71 -5.10
C ARG A 138 -6.18 2.89 -5.57
N GLU A 139 -6.04 1.57 -5.59
CA GLU A 139 -7.02 0.67 -6.20
C GLU A 139 -8.08 0.17 -5.21
N PHE A 140 -7.73 0.06 -3.92
CA PHE A 140 -8.60 -0.53 -2.90
C PHE A 140 -8.96 0.43 -1.77
N GLY A 141 -8.41 1.64 -1.75
CA GLY A 141 -8.60 2.58 -0.64
C GLY A 141 -8.03 2.06 0.68
N ALA A 142 -7.01 1.20 0.63
CA ALA A 142 -6.38 0.64 1.82
C ALA A 142 -5.68 1.74 2.63
N GLU A 143 -5.67 1.61 3.96
CA GLU A 143 -4.90 2.51 4.81
C GLU A 143 -3.41 2.14 4.82
N PRO A 144 -2.50 3.13 4.82
CA PRO A 144 -1.07 2.88 4.90
C PRO A 144 -0.71 2.10 6.17
N SER A 145 0.00 0.99 6.02
CA SER A 145 0.33 0.08 7.14
C SER A 145 1.83 -0.22 7.30
N THR A 146 2.67 0.26 6.38
CA THR A 146 4.13 0.17 6.50
C THR A 146 4.77 1.48 6.88
N LEU A 147 5.92 1.38 7.54
CA LEU A 147 6.69 2.57 7.94
C LEU A 147 7.17 3.35 6.72
N LYS A 148 7.56 2.64 5.64
CA LYS A 148 8.00 3.26 4.39
C LYS A 148 6.91 4.17 3.85
N ARG A 149 5.68 3.69 3.77
CA ARG A 149 4.59 4.48 3.20
C ARG A 149 4.22 5.68 4.07
N TRP A 150 4.29 5.54 5.39
CA TRP A 150 4.14 6.69 6.30
C TRP A 150 5.22 7.75 6.09
N ILE A 151 6.47 7.33 5.89
CA ILE A 151 7.59 8.21 5.55
C ILE A 151 7.36 8.91 4.20
N ASP A 152 6.89 8.18 3.18
CA ASP A 152 6.67 8.73 1.83
C ASP A 152 5.54 9.77 1.79
N ARG A 153 4.52 9.64 2.64
CA ARG A 153 3.33 10.51 2.63
C ARG A 153 3.47 11.79 3.46
N ARG A 154 4.49 11.90 4.30
CA ARG A 154 4.65 13.02 5.23
C ARG A 154 5.99 13.71 4.99
N PRO A 155 6.04 15.06 5.03
CA PRO A 155 7.30 15.78 4.86
C PRO A 155 8.29 15.47 5.98
N MET A 156 7.80 15.15 7.18
CA MET A 156 8.58 14.72 8.33
C MET A 156 7.86 13.62 9.10
N VAL A 157 8.60 12.61 9.53
CA VAL A 157 8.11 11.54 10.42
C VAL A 157 9.13 11.30 11.53
N VAL A 158 8.66 11.29 12.77
CA VAL A 158 9.43 10.89 13.95
C VAL A 158 8.79 9.65 14.54
N PHE A 159 9.46 8.50 14.40
CA PHE A 159 9.05 7.31 15.11
C PHE A 159 9.49 7.40 16.56
N SER A 160 8.56 7.14 17.48
CA SER A 160 8.78 7.18 18.92
C SER A 160 8.13 5.99 19.62
N LEU A 161 8.43 5.81 20.91
CA LEU A 161 7.69 4.87 21.77
C LEU A 161 6.70 5.65 22.65
N PRO A 162 5.62 5.01 23.14
CA PRO A 162 4.69 5.65 24.07
C PRO A 162 5.32 6.20 25.36
N SER A 163 6.39 5.57 25.85
CA SER A 163 7.14 6.00 27.03
C SER A 163 8.62 6.12 26.66
N CYS A 164 9.06 7.34 26.33
CA CYS A 164 10.41 7.62 25.86
C CYS A 164 10.80 9.08 26.19
N PRO A 165 11.60 9.31 27.24
CA PRO A 165 11.97 10.68 27.67
C PRO A 165 12.61 11.51 26.55
N ASN A 166 13.57 10.94 25.81
CA ASN A 166 14.21 11.65 24.69
C ASN A 166 13.21 11.99 23.56
N CYS A 167 12.18 11.16 23.37
CA CYS A 167 11.13 11.44 22.41
C CYS A 167 10.26 12.62 22.85
N ASP A 168 9.96 12.73 24.15
CA ASP A 168 9.19 13.84 24.71
C ASP A 168 9.97 15.16 24.64
N VAL A 169 11.28 15.12 24.89
CA VAL A 169 12.16 16.28 24.73
C VAL A 169 12.23 16.73 23.27
N LEU A 170 12.44 15.80 22.32
CA LEU A 170 12.42 16.14 20.89
C LEU A 170 11.08 16.74 20.46
N ARG A 171 9.98 16.17 20.96
CA ARG A 171 8.64 16.66 20.68
C ARG A 171 8.48 18.10 21.15
N ALA A 172 8.88 18.41 22.39
CA ALA A 172 8.81 19.75 22.92
C ALA A 172 9.69 20.75 22.14
N ASP A 173 10.90 20.33 21.73
CA ASP A 173 11.79 21.15 20.90
C ASP A 173 11.16 21.48 19.54
N LEU A 174 10.60 20.48 18.85
CA LEU A 174 9.93 20.68 17.56
C LEU A 174 8.69 21.57 17.69
N VAL A 175 7.89 21.42 18.74
CA VAL A 175 6.75 22.33 19.04
C VAL A 175 7.24 23.76 19.25
N ARG A 176 8.32 23.96 20.01
CA ARG A 176 8.91 25.28 20.24
C ARG A 176 9.37 25.94 18.94
N ARG A 177 9.81 25.14 17.96
CA ARG A 177 10.18 25.58 16.61
C ARG A 177 8.98 25.73 15.67
N GLY A 178 7.76 25.54 16.14
CA GLY A 178 6.54 25.70 15.34
C GLY A 178 6.20 24.51 14.44
N VAL A 179 6.87 23.37 14.59
CA VAL A 179 6.52 22.12 13.89
C VAL A 179 5.28 21.51 14.55
N PRO A 180 4.25 21.09 13.78
CA PRO A 180 3.07 20.43 14.32
C PRO A 180 3.41 19.02 14.79
N ALA A 181 3.85 18.90 16.04
CA ALA A 181 4.41 17.64 16.53
C ALA A 181 3.40 16.48 16.57
N ASP A 182 2.10 16.76 16.63
CA ASP A 182 1.06 15.72 16.54
C ASP A 182 0.94 15.09 15.15
N ASP A 183 1.31 15.81 14.10
CA ASP A 183 1.23 15.33 12.72
C ASP A 183 2.50 14.57 12.29
N VAL A 184 3.64 14.90 12.90
CA VAL A 184 4.94 14.29 12.55
C VAL A 184 5.29 13.09 13.43
N PHE A 185 4.81 13.01 14.68
CA PHE A 185 5.15 11.88 15.56
C PHE A 185 4.24 10.67 15.33
N ILE A 186 4.86 9.50 15.14
CA ILE A 186 4.17 8.21 15.06
C ILE A 186 4.69 7.32 16.20
N LYS A 187 3.78 6.92 17.09
CA LYS A 187 4.10 6.04 18.23
C LYS A 187 4.07 4.58 17.79
N LEU A 188 5.19 3.89 17.95
CA LEU A 188 5.32 2.45 17.78
C LEU A 188 5.20 1.79 19.15
N ASP A 189 4.10 1.10 19.41
CA ASP A 189 3.83 0.50 20.72
C ASP A 189 4.35 -0.95 20.80
N LYS A 190 5.30 -1.18 21.69
CA LYS A 190 5.90 -2.50 21.96
C LYS A 190 4.91 -3.57 22.39
N ALA A 191 3.78 -3.17 22.98
CA ALA A 191 2.75 -4.10 23.43
C ALA A 191 1.91 -4.66 22.27
N LYS A 192 1.96 -4.03 21.10
CA LYS A 192 1.16 -4.43 19.96
C LYS A 192 1.81 -5.55 19.13
N PRO A 193 1.02 -6.48 18.59
CA PRO A 193 1.55 -7.63 17.82
C PRO A 193 2.26 -7.22 16.53
N GLU A 194 1.95 -6.06 15.95
CA GLU A 194 2.62 -5.55 14.74
C GLU A 194 4.02 -4.95 15.00
N TYR A 195 4.36 -4.66 16.26
CA TYR A 195 5.61 -3.97 16.59
C TYR A 195 6.88 -4.71 16.12
N PRO A 196 7.02 -6.05 16.26
CA PRO A 196 8.19 -6.74 15.75
C PRO A 196 8.40 -6.54 14.24
N SER A 197 7.32 -6.57 13.45
CA SER A 197 7.38 -6.32 12.00
C SER A 197 7.77 -4.87 11.69
N MET A 198 7.15 -3.90 12.37
CA MET A 198 7.50 -2.48 12.21
C MET A 198 8.94 -2.19 12.61
N LYS A 199 9.42 -2.82 13.69
CA LYS A 199 10.82 -2.71 14.12
C LYS A 199 11.76 -3.24 13.03
N ALA A 200 11.47 -4.40 12.43
CA ALA A 200 12.28 -4.96 11.35
C ALA A 200 12.29 -4.05 10.11
N GLN A 201 11.14 -3.45 9.75
CA GLN A 201 11.07 -2.45 8.69
C GLN A 201 11.94 -1.23 9.01
N LEU A 202 11.89 -0.73 10.26
CA LEU A 202 12.69 0.41 10.69
C LEU A 202 14.19 0.12 10.61
N GLN A 203 14.63 -1.06 11.08
CA GLN A 203 16.04 -1.51 10.97
C GLN A 203 16.52 -1.50 9.52
N LYS A 204 15.68 -1.98 8.60
CA LYS A 204 15.99 -1.99 7.16
C LYS A 204 16.06 -0.59 6.57
N LEU A 205 15.13 0.30 6.95
CA LEU A 205 15.08 1.68 6.46
C LEU A 205 16.27 2.53 6.93
N ILE A 206 16.73 2.34 8.17
CA ILE A 206 17.89 3.05 8.72
C ILE A 206 19.22 2.37 8.38
N GLY A 207 19.18 1.13 7.90
CA GLY A 207 20.37 0.31 7.60
C GLY A 207 21.16 -0.10 8.85
N ARG A 208 20.50 -0.31 9.99
CA ARG A 208 21.14 -0.66 11.27
C ARG A 208 20.32 -1.71 12.02
N ASP A 209 21.00 -2.71 12.59
CA ASP A 209 20.36 -3.75 13.39
C ASP A 209 19.95 -3.29 14.78
N ALA A 210 20.62 -2.27 15.32
CA ALA A 210 20.30 -1.68 16.61
C ALA A 210 20.15 -0.17 16.50
N PHE A 211 19.15 0.36 17.19
CA PHE A 211 18.85 1.79 17.26
C PHE A 211 18.08 2.10 18.53
N ALA A 212 18.07 3.38 18.91
CA ALA A 212 17.27 3.91 20.01
C ALA A 212 16.22 4.88 19.46
N PHE A 213 15.06 4.95 20.09
CA PHE A 213 14.06 5.96 19.75
C PHE A 213 14.44 7.31 20.38
N PRO A 214 14.05 8.45 19.76
CA PRO A 214 13.33 8.60 18.49
C PRO A 214 14.18 8.31 17.23
N GLN A 215 13.52 8.05 16.10
CA GLN A 215 14.13 7.91 14.77
C GLN A 215 13.42 8.84 13.78
N THR A 216 14.14 9.76 13.16
CA THR A 216 13.54 10.85 12.37
C THR A 216 13.85 10.72 10.89
N PHE A 217 12.84 10.98 10.06
CA PHE A 217 12.91 11.06 8.62
C PHE A 217 12.38 12.42 8.16
N VAL A 218 13.07 13.03 7.20
CA VAL A 218 12.65 14.28 6.55
C VAL A 218 12.76 14.07 5.05
N ARG A 219 11.69 14.36 4.30
CA ARG A 219 11.59 14.14 2.85
C ARG A 219 12.08 12.76 2.44
N THR A 220 11.62 11.72 3.14
CA THR A 220 12.02 10.31 2.99
C THR A 220 13.46 9.94 3.38
N ALA A 221 14.33 10.92 3.62
CA ALA A 221 15.70 10.67 4.05
C ALA A 221 15.78 10.49 5.56
N TYR A 222 16.50 9.45 6.01
CA TYR A 222 16.81 9.25 7.42
C TYR A 222 17.73 10.36 7.92
N GLN A 223 17.33 11.00 9.02
CA GLN A 223 18.03 12.15 9.58
C GLN A 223 18.83 11.84 10.84
N GLY A 224 18.49 10.77 11.55
CA GLY A 224 19.19 10.39 12.76
C GLY A 224 18.28 10.11 13.95
N ASN A 225 18.94 9.88 15.08
CA ASN A 225 18.35 9.75 16.40
C ASN A 225 18.12 11.13 17.06
N PHE A 226 17.80 11.15 18.35
CA PHE A 226 17.57 12.36 19.13
C PHE A 226 18.71 13.38 19.01
N ASP A 227 19.94 13.00 19.38
CA ASP A 227 21.07 13.92 19.48
C ASP A 227 21.43 14.50 18.10
N GLU A 228 21.41 13.65 17.07
CA GLU A 228 21.70 14.04 15.68
C GLU A 228 20.67 15.06 15.15
N VAL A 229 19.39 14.87 15.47
CA VAL A 229 18.32 15.75 14.98
C VAL A 229 18.32 17.09 15.71
N ILE A 230 18.55 17.10 17.03
CA ILE A 230 18.67 18.34 17.80
C ILE A 230 19.87 19.15 17.31
N ALA A 231 21.04 18.52 17.13
CA ALA A 231 22.24 19.20 16.65
C ALA A 231 22.03 19.85 15.27
N LYS A 232 21.39 19.15 14.33
CA LYS A 232 21.01 19.69 13.01
C LYS A 232 20.01 20.84 13.12
N ALA A 233 19.01 20.72 14.00
CA ALA A 233 18.02 21.77 14.22
C ALA A 233 18.65 23.04 14.81
N ASP A 234 19.58 22.88 15.76
CA ASP A 234 20.34 23.98 16.36
C ASP A 234 21.31 24.64 15.37
N ALA A 235 21.92 23.85 14.48
CA ALA A 235 22.73 24.35 13.37
C ALA A 235 21.92 25.10 12.29
N GLY A 236 20.58 25.00 12.32
CA GLY A 236 19.70 25.64 11.36
C GLY A 236 19.43 24.82 10.10
N ASP A 237 19.88 23.56 10.01
CA ASP A 237 19.77 22.70 8.83
C ASP A 237 18.30 22.45 8.39
N TYR A 238 17.35 22.61 9.31
CA TYR A 238 15.92 22.47 9.04
C TYR A 238 15.17 23.80 8.88
N ALA A 239 15.84 24.96 8.94
CA ALA A 239 15.17 26.25 8.92
C ALA A 239 14.33 26.45 7.65
N ASP A 240 14.94 26.23 6.48
CA ASP A 240 14.26 26.33 5.18
C ASP A 240 13.15 25.28 5.05
N PHE A 241 13.42 24.06 5.50
CA PHE A 241 12.45 22.97 5.47
C PHE A 241 11.22 23.29 6.32
N PHE A 242 11.41 23.79 7.56
CA PHE A 242 10.31 24.15 8.44
C PHE A 242 9.52 25.35 7.89
N ALA A 243 10.19 26.31 7.28
CA ALA A 243 9.53 27.44 6.62
C ALA A 243 8.67 26.98 5.44
N GLU A 244 9.22 26.13 4.56
CA GLU A 244 8.54 25.65 3.37
C GLU A 244 7.35 24.73 3.71
N GLN A 245 7.55 23.79 4.64
CA GLN A 245 6.59 22.72 4.87
C GLN A 245 5.60 23.00 6.01
N PHE A 246 5.98 23.82 6.98
CA PHE A 246 5.15 24.12 8.16
C PHE A 246 4.85 25.61 8.32
N GLY A 247 5.34 26.48 7.42
CA GLY A 247 5.12 27.92 7.50
C GLY A 247 5.83 28.58 8.69
N VAL A 248 6.85 27.93 9.25
CA VAL A 248 7.64 28.44 10.37
C VAL A 248 8.53 29.57 9.88
N LYS A 249 8.41 30.77 10.45
CA LYS A 249 9.36 31.85 10.12
C LYS A 249 10.75 31.46 10.59
N PRO A 250 11.79 31.50 9.72
CA PRO A 250 13.16 31.30 10.16
C PRO A 250 13.47 32.30 11.28
N PRO A 251 14.24 31.91 12.32
CA PRO A 251 14.77 32.89 13.24
C PRO A 251 15.55 33.94 12.43
N ALA A 252 15.30 35.22 12.70
CA ALA A 252 16.02 36.30 12.03
C ALA A 252 17.52 36.03 12.17
N PRO A 253 18.32 36.21 11.10
CA PRO A 253 19.76 36.01 11.20
C PRO A 253 20.27 36.83 12.38
N ALA A 254 21.04 36.19 13.27
CA ALA A 254 21.67 36.91 14.36
C ALA A 254 22.43 38.10 13.74
N PRO A 255 22.26 39.32 14.29
CA PRO A 255 23.02 40.46 13.80
C PRO A 255 24.51 40.08 13.85
N PRO A 256 25.30 40.43 12.82
CA PRO A 256 26.73 40.15 12.84
C PRO A 256 27.30 40.70 14.15
N ASP A 257 28.07 39.87 14.85
CA ASP A 257 28.75 40.27 16.07
C ASP A 257 29.75 41.38 15.70
N VAL A 258 29.35 42.63 15.93
CA VAL A 258 30.18 43.81 15.67
C VAL A 258 31.22 44.02 16.78
N GLY A 259 31.39 43.05 17.69
CA GLY A 259 32.29 43.13 18.84
C GLY A 259 33.75 42.78 18.59
N ALA A 260 34.19 42.57 17.35
CA ALA A 260 35.56 42.22 17.02
C ALA A 260 36.16 43.03 15.87
N ALA A 261 36.11 44.36 15.96
CA ALA A 261 37.04 45.24 15.24
C ALA A 261 37.07 46.61 15.93
N PHE A 262 38.24 47.24 15.95
CA PHE A 262 38.58 48.53 16.60
C PHE A 262 39.07 48.45 18.05
N ALA A 263 40.15 47.70 18.26
CA ALA A 263 41.27 48.22 19.05
C ALA A 263 42.38 48.56 18.04
N LEU A 264 42.45 49.83 17.64
CA LEU A 264 43.62 50.42 16.98
C LEU A 264 44.21 51.41 17.98
N ASP A 265 45.49 51.23 18.24
CA ASP A 265 46.32 51.91 19.23
C ASP A 265 46.11 53.43 19.30
N GLU A 266 45.85 53.93 20.51
CA GLU A 266 46.16 55.32 20.87
C GLU A 266 47.64 55.39 21.26
N ASP A 267 48.49 55.82 20.33
CA ASP A 267 49.81 56.40 20.60
C ASP A 267 50.19 57.35 19.45
N PHE A 268 49.88 58.64 19.59
CA PHE A 268 50.49 59.76 18.86
C PHE A 268 50.51 61.03 19.73
#